data_AF-A0A5C8JSW2-F1
#
_entry.id   AF-A0A5C8JSW2-F1
#
_cell.length_a   1.000
_cell.length_b   1.000
_cell.length_c   1.000
_cell.angle_alpha   90.00
_cell.angle_beta   90.00
_cell.angle_gamma   90.00
#
_symmetry.space_group_name_H-M   'P 1'
#
loop_
_entity.id
_entity.type
_entity.pdbx_description
1 polymer ?
#
loop_
_entity_poly.entity_id
_entity_poly.type
_entity_poly.pdbx_seq_one_letter_code
_entity_poly.pdbx_strand_id
1 'polypeptide(L)'
;MHEGTGGRRLWPLECLRCWHVWEEAYTVRLGDRGEIWLMGGVVVQPPWSGACCPACGGFAVTSFPDGYLARHPELLSSPEPEPERPRVPDPDPVPVAAGRTPRHHRLLVVLGVPAVLVAAYEVYRVMAAARPH
;
A
#
# COMPACT_ATOMS: atom_id res chain seq x y z
N MET A 1 23.62 2.82 34.47
CA MET A 1 22.79 2.23 33.41
C MET A 1 21.39 2.82 33.59
N HIS A 2 21.07 3.90 32.87
CA HIS A 2 19.72 4.47 32.92
C HIS A 2 18.82 3.64 32.02
N GLU A 3 17.97 2.82 32.62
CA GLU A 3 16.78 2.30 31.95
C GLU A 3 15.85 3.50 31.69
N GLY A 4 16.10 4.21 30.59
CA GLY A 4 15.17 5.21 30.10
C GLY A 4 13.82 4.52 29.88
N THR A 5 12.80 4.98 30.59
CA THR A 5 11.41 4.51 30.50
C THR A 5 10.94 4.60 29.06
N GLY A 6 11.12 3.51 28.32
CA GLY A 6 10.68 3.41 26.94
C GLY A 6 9.17 3.24 26.91
N GLY A 7 8.49 4.08 26.15
CA GLY A 7 7.06 3.94 25.90
C GLY A 7 6.84 2.93 24.78
N ARG A 8 6.04 1.89 25.04
CA ARG A 8 5.51 1.03 23.97
C ARG A 8 4.45 1.82 23.20
N ARG A 9 4.55 1.86 21.88
CA ARG A 9 3.62 2.54 20.96
C ARG A 9 3.21 1.57 19.85
N LEU A 10 1.96 1.65 19.43
CA LEU A 10 1.45 0.89 18.29
C LEU A 10 1.44 1.83 17.09
N TRP A 11 2.14 1.42 16.02
CA TRP A 11 2.26 2.24 14.83
C TRP A 11 1.45 1.63 13.69
N PRO A 12 0.40 2.33 13.24
CA PRO A 12 -0.39 1.88 12.12
C PRO A 12 0.28 2.16 10.78
N LEU A 13 0.18 1.19 9.88
CA LEU A 13 0.81 1.15 8.57
C LEU A 13 -0.23 0.75 7.52
N GLU A 14 -0.14 1.35 6.34
CA GLU A 14 -0.96 1.01 5.19
C GLU A 14 -0.09 0.78 3.95
N CYS A 15 -0.34 -0.32 3.26
CA CYS A 15 0.31 -0.60 1.99
C CYS A 15 -0.44 0.10 0.85
N LEU A 16 0.21 1.05 0.18
CA LEU A 16 -0.36 1.77 -0.95
C LEU A 16 -0.52 0.88 -2.21
N ARG A 17 0.01 -0.36 -2.19
CA ARG A 17 -0.12 -1.34 -3.28
C ARG A 17 -1.34 -2.26 -3.14
N CYS A 18 -1.54 -2.85 -1.96
CA CYS A 18 -2.62 -3.82 -1.72
C CYS A 18 -3.68 -3.36 -0.72
N TRP A 19 -3.47 -2.20 -0.09
CA TRP A 19 -4.36 -1.54 0.88
C TRP A 19 -4.57 -2.37 2.14
N HIS A 20 -3.63 -3.28 2.41
CA HIS A 20 -3.56 -3.96 3.68
C HIS A 20 -3.14 -2.96 4.77
N VAL A 21 -3.92 -2.91 5.84
CA VAL A 21 -3.68 -2.10 7.03
C VAL A 21 -3.25 -3.03 8.16
N TRP A 22 -2.19 -2.69 8.88
CA TRP A 22 -1.71 -3.44 10.03
C TRP A 22 -1.07 -2.50 11.08
N GLU A 23 -0.81 -3.04 12.27
CA GLU A 23 -0.11 -2.34 13.34
C GLU A 23 1.17 -3.08 13.73
N GLU A 24 2.19 -2.30 14.06
CA GLU A 24 3.46 -2.81 14.59
C GLU A 24 3.75 -2.20 15.96
N ALA A 25 4.30 -3.00 16.87
CA ALA A 25 4.63 -2.56 18.21
C ALA A 25 6.11 -2.13 18.29
N TYR A 26 6.31 -0.85 18.63
CA TYR A 26 7.62 -0.27 18.85
C TYR A 26 7.79 0.12 20.32
N THR A 27 9.01 0.03 20.82
CA THR A 27 9.42 0.67 22.08
C THR A 27 10.33 1.83 21.74
N VAL A 28 9.93 3.04 22.12
CA VAL A 28 10.70 4.25 21.88
C VAL A 28 11.40 4.64 23.18
N ARG A 29 12.74 4.73 23.15
CA ARG A 29 13.56 5.19 24.28
C ARG A 29 14.26 6.49 23.90
N LEU A 30 14.44 7.39 24.87
CA LEU A 30 15.27 8.57 24.66
C LEU A 30 16.73 8.22 24.96
N GLY A 31 17.60 8.42 23.98
CA GLY A 31 19.06 8.36 24.15
C GLY A 31 19.70 9.74 23.98
N ASP A 32 21.01 9.81 24.17
CA ASP A 32 21.75 11.08 24.15
C ASP A 32 21.69 11.82 22.80
N ARG A 33 21.40 11.09 21.70
CA ARG A 33 21.33 11.64 20.33
C ARG A 33 19.92 11.63 19.74
N GLY A 34 18.89 11.42 20.55
CA GLY A 34 17.49 11.39 20.13
C GLY A 34 16.79 10.07 20.42
N GLU A 35 15.69 9.81 19.71
CA GLU A 35 14.85 8.63 19.91
C GLU A 35 15.51 7.37 19.34
N ILE A 36 15.59 6.33 20.18
CA ILE A 36 16.01 4.98 19.82
C ILE A 36 14.76 4.13 19.68
N TRP A 37 14.55 3.58 18.48
CA TRP A 37 13.41 2.76 18.14
C TRP A 37 13.77 1.29 18.27
N LEU A 38 12.93 0.54 18.98
CA LEU A 38 13.13 -0.89 19.22
C LEU A 38 11.90 -1.67 18.78
N MET A 39 12.11 -2.80 18.10
CA MET A 39 11.06 -3.77 17.80
C MET A 39 11.49 -5.12 18.41
N GLY A 40 10.68 -5.66 19.31
CA GLY A 40 11.04 -6.89 20.04
C GLY A 40 12.36 -6.79 20.82
N GLY A 41 12.78 -5.59 21.22
CA GLY A 41 14.07 -5.33 21.88
C GLY A 41 15.27 -5.15 20.95
N VAL A 42 15.09 -5.29 19.63
CA VAL A 42 16.14 -5.05 18.62
C VAL A 42 16.06 -3.61 18.14
N VAL A 43 17.21 -2.93 18.02
CA VAL A 43 17.27 -1.55 17.48
C VAL A 43 16.92 -1.58 16.00
N VAL A 44 15.95 -0.77 15.62
CA VAL A 44 15.42 -0.66 14.25
C VAL A 44 15.34 0.79 13.83
N GLN A 45 15.05 1.02 12.55
CA GLN A 45 14.68 2.34 12.07
C GLN A 45 13.24 2.69 12.50
N PRO A 46 12.88 3.99 12.51
CA PRO A 46 11.50 4.40 12.74
C PRO A 46 10.53 3.80 11.71
N PRO A 47 9.23 3.71 12.01
CA PRO A 47 8.22 3.03 11.17
C PRO A 47 8.06 3.62 9.76
N TRP A 48 8.44 4.88 9.53
CA TRP A 48 8.42 5.51 8.19
C TRP A 48 9.65 5.18 7.34
N SER A 49 10.62 4.42 7.86
CA SER A 49 11.90 4.14 7.20
C SER A 49 11.96 2.75 6.59
N GLY A 50 11.10 2.49 5.59
CA GLY A 50 11.24 1.34 4.69
C GLY A 50 10.55 0.04 5.15
N ALA A 51 9.37 0.15 5.76
CA ALA A 51 8.53 -1.01 6.07
C ALA A 51 8.12 -1.80 4.80
N CYS A 52 8.00 -3.11 4.94
CA CYS A 52 7.55 -4.02 3.88
C CYS A 52 6.18 -4.59 4.24
N CYS A 53 5.24 -4.56 3.30
CA CYS A 53 3.90 -5.08 3.54
C CYS A 53 3.92 -6.61 3.72
N PRO A 54 3.40 -7.15 4.83
CA PRO A 54 3.39 -8.60 5.08
C PRO A 54 2.45 -9.36 4.12
N ALA A 55 1.46 -8.70 3.54
CA ALA A 55 0.50 -9.33 2.63
C ALA A 55 0.99 -9.46 1.18
N CYS A 56 1.83 -8.53 0.70
CA CYS A 56 2.24 -8.51 -0.72
C CYS A 56 3.74 -8.29 -0.97
N GLY A 57 4.55 -8.09 0.06
CA GLY A 57 5.99 -7.83 -0.06
C GLY A 57 6.36 -6.49 -0.68
N GLY A 58 5.39 -5.56 -0.83
CA GLY A 58 5.64 -4.23 -1.39
C GLY A 58 6.21 -3.25 -0.36
N PHE A 59 7.08 -2.35 -0.82
CA PHE A 59 7.71 -1.29 0.00
C PHE A 59 7.00 0.07 -0.06
N ALA A 60 5.94 0.19 -0.89
CA ALA A 60 5.09 1.38 -0.91
C ALA A 60 4.17 1.35 0.31
N VAL A 61 4.70 1.77 1.46
CA VAL A 61 4.02 1.76 2.76
C VAL A 61 4.02 3.18 3.31
N THR A 62 2.85 3.62 3.80
CA THR A 62 2.72 4.85 4.58
C THR A 62 2.47 4.50 6.04
N SER A 63 2.87 5.39 6.95
CA SER A 63 2.58 5.29 8.38
C SER A 63 1.64 6.41 8.82
N PHE A 64 0.82 6.14 9.83
CA PHE A 64 0.00 7.15 10.48
C PHE A 64 0.47 7.37 11.92
N PRO A 65 0.11 8.50 12.56
CA PRO A 65 0.43 8.72 13.96
C PRO A 65 -0.15 7.64 14.88
N ASP A 66 0.46 7.46 16.05
CA ASP A 66 -0.05 6.58 17.10
C ASP A 66 -1.53 6.88 17.42
N GLY A 67 -2.31 5.84 17.68
CA GLY A 67 -3.75 5.92 17.92
C GLY A 67 -4.60 6.38 16.73
N TYR A 68 -4.08 6.39 15.50
CA TYR A 68 -4.87 6.73 14.31
C TYR A 68 -5.97 5.70 14.04
N LEU A 69 -5.67 4.39 14.08
CA LEU A 69 -6.68 3.35 13.84
C LEU A 69 -7.73 3.24 14.93
N ALA A 70 -7.41 3.60 16.17
CA ALA A 70 -8.40 3.72 17.25
C ALA A 70 -9.46 4.80 16.94
N ARG A 71 -9.10 5.82 16.15
CA ARG A 71 -10.02 6.87 15.68
C ARG A 71 -10.67 6.54 14.33
N HIS A 72 -10.10 5.60 13.59
CA HIS A 72 -10.50 5.23 12.23
C HIS A 72 -10.65 3.70 12.07
N PRO A 73 -11.59 3.07 12.82
CA PRO A 73 -11.80 1.63 12.75
C PRO A 73 -12.29 1.15 11.38
N GLU A 74 -12.84 2.05 10.55
CA GLU A 74 -13.24 1.77 9.17
C GLU A 74 -12.09 1.27 8.29
N LEU A 75 -10.84 1.62 8.61
CA LEU A 75 -9.65 1.21 7.86
C LEU A 75 -9.20 -0.22 8.14
N LEU A 76 -9.57 -0.77 9.30
CA LEU A 76 -9.33 -2.18 9.65
C LEU A 76 -10.34 -3.11 8.98
N SER A 77 -11.51 -2.57 8.66
CA SER A 77 -12.60 -3.30 8.03
C SER A 77 -12.32 -3.37 6.53
N SER A 78 -11.71 -4.47 6.07
CA SER A 78 -11.87 -4.86 4.67
C SER A 78 -13.39 -4.90 4.40
N PRO A 79 -13.90 -4.38 3.28
CA PRO A 79 -15.29 -4.63 2.91
C PRO A 79 -15.44 -6.15 2.84
N GLU A 80 -16.05 -6.72 3.87
CA GLU A 80 -16.44 -8.11 3.89
C GLU A 80 -17.36 -8.27 2.67
N PRO A 81 -17.05 -9.15 1.71
CA PRO A 81 -17.98 -9.39 0.62
C PRO A 81 -19.28 -9.82 1.28
N GLU A 82 -20.28 -8.95 1.19
CA GLU A 82 -21.63 -9.17 1.69
C GLU A 82 -22.02 -10.62 1.33
N PRO A 83 -22.41 -11.46 2.31
CA PRO A 83 -22.56 -12.89 2.09
C PRO A 83 -23.55 -13.11 0.95
N GLU A 84 -23.01 -13.54 -0.19
CA GLU A 84 -23.80 -13.83 -1.36
C GLU A 84 -24.76 -14.95 -0.96
N ARG A 85 -26.06 -14.61 -0.91
CA ARG A 85 -27.13 -15.54 -0.52
C ARG A 85 -26.92 -16.89 -1.23
N PRO A 86 -27.01 -18.03 -0.53
CA PRO A 86 -26.72 -19.33 -1.10
C PRO A 86 -27.54 -19.56 -2.37
N ARG A 87 -26.88 -19.52 -3.53
CA ARG A 87 -27.43 -20.11 -4.74
C ARG A 87 -27.26 -21.61 -4.61
N VAL A 88 -28.36 -22.33 -4.85
CA VAL A 88 -28.48 -23.78 -4.76
C VAL A 88 -27.33 -24.48 -5.52
N PRO A 89 -26.70 -25.53 -4.98
CA PRO A 89 -25.57 -26.19 -5.64
C PRO A 89 -26.03 -27.01 -6.86
N ASP A 90 -25.36 -26.81 -7.99
CA ASP A 90 -25.28 -27.78 -9.10
C ASP A 90 -23.91 -28.47 -8.99
N PRO A 91 -23.79 -29.81 -9.07
CA PRO A 91 -22.52 -30.48 -8.84
C PRO A 91 -21.64 -30.55 -10.10
N ASP A 92 -20.39 -30.17 -9.87
CA ASP A 92 -19.14 -30.45 -10.61
C ASP A 92 -18.79 -29.69 -11.91
N PRO A 93 -17.49 -29.52 -12.26
CA PRO A 93 -16.25 -29.79 -11.51
C PRO A 93 -15.43 -28.52 -11.20
N VAL A 94 -14.60 -28.61 -10.16
CA VAL A 94 -13.65 -27.58 -9.67
C VAL A 94 -12.63 -27.17 -10.74
N PRO A 95 -12.54 -25.87 -11.10
CA PRO A 95 -11.34 -25.29 -11.69
C PRO A 95 -10.47 -24.69 -10.57
N VAL A 96 -9.29 -25.27 -10.42
CA VAL A 96 -8.19 -24.77 -9.60
C VAL A 96 -7.80 -23.35 -10.02
N ALA A 97 -7.70 -22.45 -9.04
CA ALA A 97 -6.95 -21.20 -9.02
C ALA A 97 -6.91 -20.39 -10.33
N ALA A 98 -7.95 -19.58 -10.56
CA ALA A 98 -7.82 -18.43 -11.46
C ALA A 98 -7.06 -17.31 -10.73
N GLY A 99 -5.79 -17.12 -11.10
CA GLY A 99 -4.93 -16.08 -10.56
C GLY A 99 -5.59 -14.71 -10.62
N ARG A 100 -5.49 -13.96 -9.52
CA ARG A 100 -5.86 -12.53 -9.45
C ARG A 100 -5.07 -11.80 -10.52
N THR A 101 -5.71 -11.47 -11.64
CA THR A 101 -5.08 -10.66 -12.68
C THR A 101 -4.78 -9.28 -12.10
N PRO A 102 -3.54 -8.80 -12.23
CA PRO A 102 -3.07 -7.72 -11.41
C PRO A 102 -3.55 -6.37 -11.97
N ARG A 103 -3.89 -5.46 -11.06
CA ARG A 103 -4.40 -4.09 -11.28
C ARG A 103 -3.56 -3.18 -12.20
N HIS A 104 -2.50 -3.68 -12.84
CA HIS A 104 -1.60 -2.99 -13.76
C HIS A 104 -2.28 -2.50 -15.05
N HIS A 105 -3.37 -3.14 -15.50
CA HIS A 105 -4.09 -2.72 -16.70
C HIS A 105 -4.68 -1.31 -16.58
N ARG A 106 -5.18 -0.92 -15.40
CA ARG A 106 -5.78 0.41 -15.20
C ARG A 106 -4.73 1.53 -15.20
N LEU A 107 -3.54 1.26 -14.68
CA LEU A 107 -2.44 2.23 -14.65
C LEU A 107 -1.82 2.46 -16.04
N LEU A 108 -1.71 1.42 -16.86
CA LEU A 108 -1.26 1.53 -18.25
C LEU A 108 -2.22 2.39 -19.10
N VAL A 109 -3.54 2.30 -18.84
CA VAL A 109 -4.53 3.13 -19.54
C VAL A 109 -4.45 4.59 -19.12
N VAL A 110 -4.35 4.88 -17.82
CA VAL A 110 -4.35 6.27 -17.30
C VAL A 110 -3.09 7.06 -17.69
N LEU A 111 -1.91 6.42 -17.76
CA LEU A 111 -0.66 7.11 -18.11
C LEU A 111 -0.25 6.92 -19.57
N GLY A 112 -0.52 5.75 -20.16
CA GLY A 112 -0.11 5.43 -21.53
C GLY A 112 -0.94 6.16 -22.58
N VAL A 113 -2.26 6.27 -22.40
CA VAL A 113 -3.14 6.92 -23.38
C VAL A 113 -2.82 8.42 -23.53
N PRO A 114 -2.67 9.21 -22.45
CA PRO A 114 -2.29 10.62 -22.60
C PRO A 114 -0.92 10.81 -23.26
N ALA A 115 0.07 9.98 -22.92
CA ALA A 115 1.40 10.07 -23.51
C ALA A 115 1.40 9.80 -25.03
N VAL A 116 0.64 8.79 -25.47
CA VAL A 116 0.49 8.46 -26.89
C VAL A 116 -0.25 9.57 -27.64
N LEU A 117 -1.30 10.15 -27.05
CA LEU A 117 -2.03 11.26 -27.66
C LEU A 117 -1.16 12.51 -27.83
N VAL A 118 -0.35 12.85 -26.82
CA VAL A 118 0.59 13.98 -26.91
C VAL A 118 1.63 13.73 -28.01
N ALA A 119 2.23 12.54 -28.05
CA ALA A 119 3.19 12.19 -29.08
C ALA A 119 2.57 12.22 -30.49
N ALA A 120 1.37 11.66 -30.66
CA ALA A 120 0.64 11.67 -31.93
C ALA A 120 0.28 13.10 -32.36
N TYR A 121 -0.10 13.97 -31.41
CA TYR A 121 -0.40 15.37 -31.68
C TYR A 121 0.82 16.15 -32.16
N GLU A 122 1.98 15.97 -31.52
CA GLU A 122 3.21 16.65 -31.97
C GLU A 122 3.67 16.15 -33.34
N VAL A 123 3.57 14.84 -33.61
CA VAL A 123 3.85 14.29 -34.95
C VAL A 123 2.90 14.86 -35.99
N TYR A 124 1.59 14.93 -35.68
CA TYR A 124 0.60 15.53 -36.57
C TYR A 124 0.92 17.00 -36.87
N ARG A 125 1.31 17.79 -35.87
CA ARG A 125 1.71 19.20 -36.06
C ARG A 125 2.89 19.36 -36.99
N VAL A 126 3.93 18.53 -36.82
CA VAL A 126 5.12 18.55 -37.70
C VAL A 126 4.72 18.20 -39.13
N MET A 127 3.92 17.15 -39.32
CA MET A 127 3.46 16.73 -40.65
C MET A 127 2.54 17.77 -41.31
N ALA A 128 1.67 18.42 -40.55
CA ALA A 128 0.79 19.47 -41.05
C ALA A 128 1.58 20.72 -41.47
N ALA A 129 2.62 21.10 -40.72
CA ALA A 129 3.52 22.19 -41.07
C ALA A 129 4.43 21.87 -42.27
N ALA A 130 4.74 20.59 -42.49
CA ALA A 130 5.59 20.11 -43.58
C ALA A 130 4.84 19.85 -44.91
N ARG A 131 3.52 20.04 -44.96
CA ARG A 131 2.75 19.93 -46.22
C ARG A 131 2.78 21.28 -46.96
N PRO A 132 3.48 21.40 -48.11
CA PRO A 132 3.32 22.54 -48.98
C PRO A 132 1.94 22.48 -49.66
N HIS A 133 1.34 23.66 -49.89
CA HIS A 133 0.08 23.84 -50.61
C HIS A 133 0.13 23.30 -52.05
#